data_AF-A0A0L6J2B9-F1
#
_entry.id   AF-A0A0L6J2B9-F1
#
_cell.length_a   1.000
_cell.length_b   1.000
_cell.length_c   1.000
_cell.angle_alpha   90.00
_cell.angle_beta   90.00
_cell.angle_gamma   90.00
#
_symmetry.space_group_name_H-M   'P 1'
#
loop_
_entity.id
_entity.type
_entity.pdbx_description
1 polymer ?
#
loop_
_entity_poly.entity_id
_entity_poly.type
_entity_poly.pdbx_seq_one_letter_code
_entity_poly.pdbx_strand_id
1 'polypeptide(L)'
;MSDRLEAGAKAKEERLAQFRARPAADDPAVLARQAERQAVAEAREVRVSERDAARAAAEAVRAAEALAEQERAAAELVRQAAEKVERQAALAAEQKATRDARFAARKAKVKR
;
A
#
# COMPACT_ATOMS: atom_id res chain seq x y z
N MET A 1 -23.83 -45.57 -37.63
CA MET A 1 -24.80 -44.55 -37.15
C MET A 1 -25.56 -45.06 -35.92
N SER A 2 -26.02 -46.31 -35.91
CA SER A 2 -26.73 -46.93 -34.77
C SER A 2 -25.96 -46.96 -33.45
N ASP A 3 -24.67 -47.29 -33.44
CA ASP A 3 -23.83 -47.29 -32.22
C ASP A 3 -23.80 -45.95 -31.48
N ARG A 4 -23.81 -44.83 -32.21
CA ARG A 4 -23.81 -43.49 -31.59
C ARG A 4 -25.13 -43.18 -30.91
N LEU A 5 -26.25 -43.64 -31.48
CA LEU A 5 -27.58 -43.44 -30.90
C LEU A 5 -27.76 -44.30 -29.65
N GLU A 6 -27.30 -45.55 -29.69
CA GLU A 6 -27.34 -46.47 -28.55
C GLU A 6 -26.42 -46.01 -27.42
N ALA A 7 -25.19 -45.56 -27.72
CA ALA A 7 -24.30 -44.97 -26.72
C ALA A 7 -24.90 -43.73 -26.07
N GLY A 8 -25.58 -42.87 -26.85
CA GLY A 8 -26.30 -41.71 -26.32
C GLY A 8 -27.48 -42.07 -25.42
N ALA A 9 -28.20 -43.14 -25.72
CA ALA A 9 -29.31 -43.65 -24.89
C ALA A 9 -28.79 -44.22 -23.56
N LYS A 10 -27.76 -45.08 -23.59
CA LYS A 10 -27.11 -45.62 -22.39
C LYS A 10 -26.55 -44.54 -21.49
N ALA A 11 -25.87 -43.54 -22.06
CA ALA A 11 -25.34 -42.42 -21.27
C ALA A 11 -26.44 -41.61 -20.55
N LYS A 12 -27.63 -41.49 -21.15
CA LYS A 12 -28.79 -40.84 -20.49
C LYS A 12 -29.35 -41.71 -19.37
N GLU A 13 -29.51 -43.00 -19.60
CA GLU A 13 -29.98 -43.97 -18.59
C GLU A 13 -29.03 -44.03 -17.40
N GLU A 14 -27.72 -44.10 -17.63
CA GLU A 14 -26.70 -44.08 -16.59
C GLU A 14 -26.75 -42.79 -15.77
N ARG A 15 -26.91 -41.63 -16.43
CA ARG A 15 -26.99 -40.34 -15.75
C ARG A 15 -28.26 -40.22 -14.89
N LEU A 16 -29.39 -40.76 -15.36
CA LEU A 16 -30.63 -40.85 -14.57
C LEU A 16 -30.51 -41.84 -13.40
N ALA A 17 -29.87 -42.98 -13.62
CA ALA A 17 -29.59 -43.96 -12.56
C ALA A 17 -28.69 -43.35 -11.47
N GLN A 18 -27.64 -42.63 -11.86
CA GLN A 18 -26.79 -41.88 -10.93
C GLN A 18 -27.57 -40.84 -10.13
N PHE A 19 -28.50 -40.12 -10.76
CA PHE A 19 -29.33 -39.13 -10.06
C PHE A 19 -30.26 -39.78 -9.03
N ARG A 20 -30.89 -40.92 -9.39
CA ARG A 20 -31.75 -41.68 -8.47
C ARG A 20 -30.99 -42.35 -7.33
N ALA A 21 -29.74 -42.75 -7.57
CA ALA A 21 -28.88 -43.38 -6.57
C ALA A 21 -28.23 -42.37 -5.59
N ARG A 22 -28.44 -41.05 -5.79
CA ARG A 22 -27.89 -40.05 -4.87
C ARG A 22 -28.60 -40.15 -3.51
N PRO A 23 -27.84 -40.13 -2.40
CA PRO A 23 -28.44 -40.03 -1.07
C PRO A 23 -29.23 -38.73 -0.94
N ALA A 24 -30.30 -38.79 -0.15
CA ALA A 24 -31.15 -37.63 0.13
C ALA A 24 -30.36 -36.52 0.83
N ALA A 25 -30.86 -35.27 0.79
CA ALA A 25 -30.21 -34.16 1.46
C ALA A 25 -30.08 -34.35 2.98
N ASP A 26 -31.05 -35.05 3.57
CA ASP A 26 -31.10 -35.36 5.01
C ASP A 26 -30.33 -36.63 5.39
N ASP A 27 -29.65 -37.27 4.42
CA ASP A 27 -28.78 -38.40 4.69
C ASP A 27 -27.63 -37.95 5.62
N PRO A 28 -27.34 -38.69 6.71
CA PRO A 28 -26.36 -38.27 7.71
C PRO A 28 -24.96 -38.07 7.12
N ALA A 29 -24.55 -38.82 6.09
CA ALA A 29 -23.26 -38.63 5.45
C ALA A 29 -23.24 -37.38 4.54
N VAL A 30 -24.38 -37.01 3.95
CA VAL A 30 -24.51 -35.73 3.23
C VAL A 30 -24.43 -34.56 4.19
N LEU A 31 -25.17 -34.60 5.30
CA LEU A 31 -25.15 -33.56 6.33
C LEU A 31 -23.76 -33.39 6.96
N ALA A 32 -23.06 -34.48 7.27
CA ALA A 32 -21.69 -34.43 7.79
C ALA A 32 -20.74 -33.71 6.82
N ARG A 33 -20.79 -34.04 5.52
CA ARG A 33 -19.97 -33.36 4.51
C ARG A 33 -20.33 -31.88 4.35
N GLN A 34 -21.60 -31.52 4.49
CA GLN A 34 -22.03 -30.13 4.43
C GLN A 34 -21.50 -29.35 5.65
N ALA A 35 -21.63 -29.91 6.85
CA ALA A 35 -21.11 -29.33 8.08
C ALA A 35 -19.59 -29.14 8.02
N GLU A 36 -18.83 -30.12 7.55
CA GLU A 36 -17.38 -30.00 7.34
C GLU A 36 -17.04 -28.86 6.37
N ARG A 37 -17.74 -28.76 5.23
CA ARG A 37 -17.52 -27.68 4.26
C ARG A 37 -17.86 -26.31 4.83
N GLN A 38 -18.95 -26.21 5.59
CA GLN A 38 -19.34 -24.98 6.28
C GLN A 38 -18.27 -24.56 7.29
N ALA A 39 -17.80 -25.47 8.14
CA ALA A 39 -16.72 -25.19 9.09
C ALA A 39 -15.43 -24.71 8.40
N VAL A 40 -15.07 -25.31 7.25
CA VAL A 40 -13.92 -24.86 6.47
C VAL A 40 -14.15 -23.48 5.85
N ALA A 41 -15.35 -23.19 5.36
CA ALA A 41 -15.71 -21.89 4.81
C ALA A 41 -15.66 -20.80 5.88
N GLU A 42 -16.28 -21.02 7.04
CA GLU A 42 -16.25 -20.12 8.19
C GLU A 42 -14.81 -19.86 8.65
N ALA A 43 -14.00 -20.90 8.83
CA ALA A 43 -12.59 -20.74 9.19
C ALA A 43 -11.80 -19.96 8.13
N ARG A 44 -12.16 -20.08 6.85
CA ARG A 44 -11.54 -19.30 5.77
C ARG A 44 -11.99 -17.84 5.81
N GLU A 45 -13.25 -17.56 6.09
CA GLU A 45 -13.77 -16.20 6.23
C GLU A 45 -13.10 -15.48 7.39
N VAL A 46 -12.96 -16.13 8.55
CA VAL A 46 -12.21 -15.59 9.70
C VAL A 46 -10.77 -15.25 9.31
N ARG A 47 -10.05 -16.17 8.65
CA ARG A 47 -8.67 -15.89 8.21
C ARG A 47 -8.57 -14.79 7.15
N VAL A 48 -9.62 -14.56 6.36
CA VAL A 48 -9.65 -13.47 5.39
C VAL A 48 -9.87 -12.16 6.11
N SER A 49 -10.87 -12.08 7.00
CA SER A 49 -11.16 -10.86 7.76
C SER A 49 -9.99 -10.43 8.64
N GLU A 50 -9.31 -11.37 9.31
CA GLU A 50 -8.10 -11.09 10.10
C GLU A 50 -6.96 -10.53 9.23
N ARG A 51 -6.74 -11.12 8.05
CA ARG A 51 -5.70 -10.65 7.12
C ARG A 51 -6.02 -9.28 6.53
N ASP A 52 -7.28 -9.03 6.23
CA ASP A 52 -7.73 -7.74 5.70
C ASP A 52 -7.62 -6.64 6.77
N ALA A 53 -7.99 -6.95 8.02
CA ALA A 53 -7.78 -6.05 9.15
C ALA A 53 -6.28 -5.75 9.38
N ALA A 54 -5.43 -6.77 9.34
CA ALA A 54 -3.99 -6.59 9.47
C ALA A 54 -3.40 -5.76 8.32
N ARG A 55 -3.89 -5.96 7.08
CA ARG A 55 -3.46 -5.17 5.92
C ARG A 55 -3.88 -3.71 6.05
N ALA A 56 -5.12 -3.45 6.46
CA ALA A 56 -5.62 -2.09 6.66
C ALA A 56 -4.83 -1.36 7.76
N ALA A 57 -4.51 -2.04 8.87
CA ALA A 57 -3.66 -1.49 9.93
C ALA A 57 -2.25 -1.16 9.42
N ALA A 58 -1.61 -2.07 8.68
CA ALA A 58 -0.29 -1.84 8.12
C ALA A 58 -0.28 -0.69 7.09
N GLU A 59 -1.33 -0.56 6.29
CA GLU A 59 -1.48 0.54 5.34
C GLU A 59 -1.67 1.89 6.05
N ALA A 60 -2.46 1.92 7.13
CA ALA A 60 -2.61 3.13 7.95
C ALA A 60 -1.29 3.58 8.57
N VAL A 61 -0.46 2.65 9.07
CA VAL A 61 0.89 2.97 9.58
C VAL A 61 1.77 3.55 8.47
N ARG A 62 1.84 2.89 7.30
CA ARG A 62 2.64 3.40 6.17
C ARG A 62 2.18 4.77 5.69
N ALA A 63 0.87 5.02 5.66
CA ALA A 63 0.33 6.31 5.28
C ALA A 63 0.72 7.41 6.29
N ALA A 64 0.65 7.11 7.59
CA ALA A 64 1.08 8.03 8.64
C ALA A 64 2.59 8.32 8.57
N GLU A 65 3.42 7.31 8.34
CA GLU A 65 4.86 7.45 8.15
C GLU A 65 5.18 8.31 6.92
N ALA A 66 4.53 8.06 5.79
CA ALA A 66 4.72 8.83 4.56
C ALA A 66 4.34 10.31 4.74
N LEU A 67 3.25 10.60 5.47
CA LEU A 67 2.88 11.97 5.81
C LEU A 67 3.93 12.64 6.71
N ALA A 68 4.38 11.94 7.75
CA ALA A 68 5.43 12.45 8.64
C ALA A 68 6.76 12.71 7.91
N GLU A 69 7.14 11.85 6.96
CA GLU A 69 8.33 12.06 6.13
C GLU A 69 8.17 13.29 5.21
N GLN A 70 7.00 13.47 4.60
CA GLN A 70 6.71 14.64 3.77
C GLN A 70 6.77 15.94 4.59
N GLU A 71 6.21 15.95 5.80
CA GLU A 71 6.28 17.10 6.70
C GLU A 71 7.72 17.42 7.11
N ARG A 72 8.53 16.40 7.45
CA ARG A 72 9.95 16.57 7.77
C ARG A 72 10.73 17.12 6.57
N ALA A 73 10.48 16.58 5.37
CA ALA A 73 11.14 17.05 4.16
C ALA A 73 10.77 18.51 3.85
N ALA A 74 9.50 18.89 3.99
CA ALA A 74 9.05 20.26 3.81
C ALA A 74 9.68 21.21 4.84
N ALA A 75 9.72 20.81 6.11
CA ALA A 75 10.34 21.60 7.18
C ALA A 75 11.85 21.81 6.93
N GLU A 76 12.56 20.75 6.51
CA GLU A 76 13.98 20.82 6.20
C GLU A 76 14.25 21.70 4.97
N LEU A 77 13.40 21.66 3.94
CA LEU A 77 13.51 22.57 2.79
C LEU A 77 13.36 24.04 3.20
N VAL A 78 12.39 24.36 4.08
CA VAL A 78 12.22 25.72 4.59
C VAL A 78 13.43 26.16 5.39
N ARG A 79 13.93 25.30 6.28
CA ARG A 79 15.14 25.57 7.06
C ARG A 79 16.36 25.83 6.16
N GLN A 80 16.58 25.00 5.15
CA GLN A 80 17.69 25.16 4.21
C GLN A 80 17.55 26.44 3.38
N ALA A 81 16.33 26.81 2.99
CA ALA A 81 16.08 28.06 2.28
C ALA A 81 16.41 29.27 3.17
N ALA A 82 15.95 29.28 4.43
CA ALA A 82 16.27 30.34 5.38
C ALA A 82 17.79 30.43 5.63
N GLU A 83 18.45 29.30 5.86
CA GLU A 83 19.90 29.26 6.07
C GLU A 83 20.68 29.78 4.85
N LYS A 84 20.24 29.47 3.63
CA LYS A 84 20.85 30.01 2.41
C LYS A 84 20.70 31.53 2.33
N VAL A 85 19.55 32.07 2.68
CA VAL A 85 19.31 33.53 2.71
C VAL A 85 20.23 34.19 3.74
N GLU A 86 20.30 33.65 4.96
CA GLU A 86 21.18 34.17 6.01
C GLU A 86 22.65 34.14 5.61
N ARG A 87 23.12 33.02 5.02
CA ARG A 87 24.50 32.91 4.51
C ARG A 87 24.78 33.94 3.42
N GLN A 88 23.84 34.16 2.50
CA GLN A 88 24.00 35.18 1.44
C GLN A 88 24.03 36.59 2.01
N ALA A 89 23.19 36.90 2.99
CA ALA A 89 23.18 38.19 3.68
C ALA A 89 24.51 38.45 4.41
N ALA A 90 25.03 37.45 5.12
CA ALA A 90 26.34 37.51 5.79
C ALA A 90 27.48 37.78 4.79
N LEU A 91 27.53 37.03 3.69
CA LEU A 91 28.54 37.24 2.63
C LEU A 91 28.44 38.63 2.01
N ALA A 92 27.23 39.13 1.77
CA ALA A 92 27.03 40.48 1.24
C ALA A 92 27.50 41.55 2.24
N ALA A 93 27.24 41.36 3.53
CA ALA A 93 27.70 42.25 4.60
C ALA A 93 29.24 42.27 4.69
N GLU A 94 29.90 41.11 4.62
CA GLU A 94 31.37 41.00 4.59
C GLU A 94 31.97 41.69 3.36
N GLN A 95 31.40 41.47 2.17
CA GLN A 95 31.84 42.14 0.95
C GLN A 95 31.65 43.65 1.01
N LYS A 96 30.60 44.13 1.68
CA LYS A 96 30.40 45.56 1.91
C LYS A 96 31.44 46.11 2.88
N ALA A 97 31.67 45.43 4.01
CA ALA A 97 32.67 45.84 5.01
C ALA A 97 34.07 45.93 4.40
N THR A 98 34.47 44.96 3.57
CA THR A 98 35.76 44.98 2.86
C THR A 98 35.85 46.13 1.86
N ARG A 99 34.78 46.41 1.10
CA ARG A 99 34.72 47.58 0.20
C ARG A 99 34.85 48.88 0.98
N ASP A 100 34.09 49.04 2.05
CA ASP A 100 34.09 50.25 2.89
C ASP A 100 35.48 50.48 3.52
N ALA A 101 36.15 49.42 3.99
CA ALA A 101 37.52 49.49 4.49
C ALA A 101 38.53 49.96 3.40
N ARG A 102 38.39 49.44 2.17
CA ARG A 102 39.22 49.88 1.03
C ARG A 102 38.98 51.35 0.68
N PHE A 103 37.72 51.79 0.67
CA PHE A 103 37.37 53.19 0.43
C PHE A 103 37.93 54.10 1.53
N ALA A 104 37.80 53.71 2.80
CA ALA A 104 38.36 54.44 3.93
C ALA A 104 39.89 54.56 3.81
N ALA A 105 40.59 53.46 3.50
CA ALA A 105 42.04 53.46 3.31
C ALA A 105 42.47 54.37 2.14
N ARG A 106 41.76 54.33 1.00
CA ARG A 106 42.02 55.22 -0.15
C ARG A 106 41.80 56.68 0.23
N LYS A 107 40.70 57.01 0.91
CA LYS A 107 40.39 58.38 1.34
C LYS A 107 41.44 58.92 2.32
N ALA A 108 41.92 58.08 3.24
CA ALA A 108 42.99 58.44 4.16
C ALA A 108 44.32 58.75 3.44
N LYS A 109 44.64 58.02 2.36
CA LYS A 109 45.81 58.31 1.52
C LYS A 109 45.69 59.63 0.75
N VAL A 110 44.50 60.02 0.31
CA VAL A 110 44.25 61.26 -0.44
C VAL A 110 44.23 62.50 0.47
N LYS A 111 43.91 62.32 1.76
CA LYS A 111 43.86 63.42 2.75
C LYS A 111 45.22 63.71 3.41
N ARG A 112 46.18 62.79 3.30
CA ARG A 112 47.59 63.04 3.64
C ARG A 112 48.28 63.74 2.49
#